data_AF-Q3IUW8-F1
#
_entry.id   AF-Q3IUW8-F1
#
_cell.length_a   1.000
_cell.length_b   1.000
_cell.length_c   1.000
_cell.angle_alpha   90.00
_cell.angle_beta   90.00
_cell.angle_gamma   90.00
#
_symmetry.space_group_name_H-M   'P 1'
#
loop_
_entity.id
_entity.type
_entity.pdbx_description
1 polymer ?
#
loop_
_entity_poly.entity_id
_entity_poly.type
_entity_poly.pdbx_seq_one_letter_code
_entity_poly.pdbx_strand_id
1 'polypeptide(L)'
;MDFATLSRRMKGAQRARNVVTLMLGVSIAANLLLTWRISQENTQVVLIPSRVSDGMVARGAADVRYIEALSLDAVYAMYTVSPATIRYGRDVIERISAAEDRARLLDAYDDIADDIKLRRISTVFRPEKIEHNLPRLQIVVEGMLSTYLDTTEVSAQRRRIMLTFIEEGSSIRLSRMELQEVPK
;
A
#
# COMPACT_ATOMS: atom_id res chain seq x y z
N MET A 1 -9.62 53.15 -56.46
CA MET A 1 -9.58 52.29 -55.26
C MET A 1 -9.75 53.20 -54.05
N ASP A 2 -10.82 53.03 -53.30
CA ASP A 2 -11.30 54.03 -52.36
C ASP A 2 -10.63 53.88 -50.97
N PHE A 3 -9.73 54.80 -50.62
CA PHE A 3 -8.94 54.80 -49.38
C PHE A 3 -9.82 54.74 -48.11
N ALA A 4 -11.07 55.22 -48.19
CA ALA A 4 -12.04 55.15 -47.10
C ALA A 4 -12.47 53.69 -46.80
N THR A 5 -12.59 52.85 -47.83
CA THR A 5 -12.95 51.43 -47.66
C THR A 5 -11.78 50.59 -47.13
N LEU A 6 -10.54 50.96 -47.51
CA LEU A 6 -9.31 50.30 -47.04
C LEU A 6 -9.07 50.58 -45.54
N SER A 7 -9.18 51.84 -45.12
CA SER A 7 -8.99 52.24 -43.72
C SER A 7 -10.05 51.65 -42.78
N ARG A 8 -11.30 51.48 -43.24
CA ARG A 8 -12.38 50.83 -42.49
C ARG A 8 -12.13 49.32 -42.32
N ARG A 9 -11.62 48.63 -43.35
CA ARG A 9 -11.23 47.22 -43.27
C ARG A 9 -10.01 47.00 -42.38
N MET A 10 -9.02 47.90 -42.42
CA MET A 10 -7.85 47.86 -41.53
C MET A 10 -8.24 48.02 -40.05
N LYS A 11 -9.14 48.96 -39.72
CA LYS A 11 -9.66 49.12 -38.36
C LYS A 11 -10.46 47.90 -37.89
N GLY A 12 -11.22 47.26 -38.79
CA GLY A 12 -11.92 46.01 -38.52
C GLY A 12 -10.96 44.85 -38.22
N ALA A 13 -9.91 44.69 -39.04
CA ALA A 13 -8.87 43.68 -38.85
C ALA A 13 -8.06 43.89 -37.56
N GLN A 14 -7.75 45.13 -37.20
CA GLN A 14 -7.07 45.46 -35.93
C GLN A 14 -7.93 45.12 -34.72
N ARG A 15 -9.24 45.39 -34.76
CA ARG A 15 -10.18 44.99 -33.69
C ARG A 15 -10.31 43.48 -33.58
N ALA A 16 -10.44 42.78 -34.71
CA ALA A 16 -10.49 41.32 -34.71
C ALA A 16 -9.22 40.70 -34.12
N ARG A 17 -8.04 41.24 -34.48
CA ARG A 17 -6.75 40.81 -33.91
C ARG A 17 -6.71 41.00 -32.39
N ASN A 18 -7.15 42.16 -31.89
CA ASN A 18 -7.15 42.43 -30.45
C ASN A 18 -8.10 41.50 -29.68
N VAL A 19 -9.27 41.17 -30.25
CA VAL A 19 -10.21 40.21 -29.67
C VAL A 19 -9.61 38.80 -29.60
N VAL A 20 -8.94 38.36 -30.67
CA VAL A 20 -8.28 37.05 -30.71
C VAL A 20 -7.13 36.99 -29.69
N THR A 21 -6.33 38.05 -29.58
CA THR A 21 -5.25 38.12 -28.57
C THR A 21 -5.80 38.07 -27.14
N LEU A 22 -6.92 38.74 -26.88
CA LEU A 22 -7.60 38.67 -25.57
C LEU A 22 -8.09 37.26 -25.26
N MET A 23 -8.77 36.61 -26.21
CA MET A 23 -9.27 35.24 -26.04
C MET A 23 -8.14 34.24 -25.80
N LEU A 24 -7.02 34.39 -26.52
CA LEU A 24 -5.83 33.55 -26.30
C LEU A 24 -5.27 33.75 -24.89
N GLY A 25 -5.17 35.00 -24.43
CA GLY A 25 -4.70 35.32 -23.07
C GLY A 25 -5.59 34.70 -21.99
N VAL A 26 -6.91 34.78 -22.15
CA VAL A 26 -7.88 34.16 -21.23
C VAL A 26 -7.74 32.64 -21.21
N SER A 27 -7.56 32.00 -22.37
CA SER A 27 -7.37 30.55 -22.46
C SER A 27 -6.09 30.10 -21.73
N ILE A 28 -4.98 30.82 -21.91
CA ILE A 28 -3.72 30.51 -21.22
C ILE A 28 -3.90 30.69 -19.70
N ALA A 29 -4.50 31.79 -19.27
CA ALA A 29 -4.75 32.05 -17.84
C ALA A 29 -5.66 30.98 -17.21
N ALA A 30 -6.70 30.52 -17.91
CA ALA A 30 -7.58 29.45 -17.44
C ALA A 30 -6.83 28.12 -17.26
N ASN A 31 -5.95 27.75 -18.20
CA ASN A 31 -5.13 26.54 -18.08
C ASN A 31 -4.13 26.61 -16.92
N LEU A 32 -3.49 27.77 -16.71
CA LEU A 32 -2.60 27.99 -15.57
C LEU A 32 -3.35 27.90 -14.24
N LEU A 33 -4.55 28.49 -14.14
CA LEU A 33 -5.40 28.39 -12.95
C LEU A 33 -5.86 26.95 -12.70
N LEU A 34 -6.22 26.20 -13.75
CA LEU A 34 -6.58 24.79 -13.62
C LEU A 34 -5.40 23.95 -13.11
N THR A 35 -4.20 24.19 -13.65
CA THR A 35 -2.96 23.51 -13.24
C THR A 35 -2.62 23.83 -11.78
N TRP A 36 -2.75 25.10 -11.39
CA TRP A 36 -2.52 25.54 -10.02
C TRP A 36 -3.54 24.95 -9.04
N ARG A 37 -4.80 24.81 -9.45
CA ARG A 37 -5.84 24.14 -8.67
C ARG A 37 -5.56 22.65 -8.52
N ILE A 38 -5.21 21.96 -9.61
CA ILE A 38 -4.83 20.53 -9.57
C ILE A 38 -3.61 20.32 -8.66
N SER A 39 -2.64 21.25 -8.69
CA SER A 39 -1.49 21.20 -7.78
C SER A 39 -1.85 21.41 -6.30
N GLN A 40 -3.04 21.94 -6.00
CA GLN A 40 -3.55 22.11 -4.62
C GLN A 40 -4.56 21.04 -4.22
N GLU A 41 -5.18 20.35 -5.18
CA GLU A 41 -6.12 19.27 -4.89
C GLU A 41 -5.34 18.03 -4.40
N ASN A 42 -5.41 17.78 -3.09
CA ASN A 42 -5.03 16.51 -2.49
C ASN A 42 -6.07 15.43 -2.85
N THR A 43 -6.04 14.93 -4.08
CA THR A 43 -6.92 13.83 -4.49
C THR A 43 -6.42 12.52 -3.88
N GLN A 44 -6.97 12.16 -2.73
CA GLN A 44 -6.73 10.86 -2.08
C GLN A 44 -7.54 9.78 -2.80
N VAL A 45 -6.97 9.17 -3.85
CA VAL A 45 -7.57 7.97 -4.46
C VAL A 45 -7.08 6.76 -3.66
N VAL A 46 -7.87 6.37 -2.66
CA VAL A 46 -7.67 5.11 -1.94
C VAL A 46 -8.13 3.96 -2.83
N LEU A 47 -7.19 3.38 -3.58
CA LEU A 47 -7.43 2.14 -4.30
C LEU A 47 -7.26 0.98 -3.31
N ILE A 48 -8.37 0.46 -2.77
CA ILE A 48 -8.39 -0.83 -2.05
C ILE A 48 -8.92 -1.89 -3.01
N PRO A 49 -8.06 -2.57 -3.80
CA PRO A 49 -8.43 -3.83 -4.40
C PRO A 49 -8.35 -4.94 -3.35
N SER A 50 -9.35 -5.83 -3.36
CA SER A 50 -9.41 -7.05 -2.54
C SER A 50 -8.33 -8.09 -2.84
N ARG A 51 -7.40 -7.78 -3.76
CA ARG A 51 -6.23 -8.59 -4.09
C ARG A 51 -5.06 -7.65 -4.37
N VAL A 52 -4.04 -7.73 -3.52
CA VAL A 52 -2.72 -7.16 -3.79
C VAL A 52 -2.18 -7.92 -5.01
N SER A 53 -2.01 -7.25 -6.14
CA SER A 53 -1.10 -7.70 -7.20
C SER A 53 -0.43 -6.47 -7.80
N ASP A 54 0.89 -6.51 -7.84
CA ASP A 54 1.84 -5.60 -8.50
C ASP A 54 1.37 -4.16 -8.77
N GLY A 55 1.85 -3.25 -7.92
CA GLY A 55 1.79 -1.81 -8.18
C GLY A 55 0.83 -1.05 -7.27
N MET A 56 0.94 -1.21 -5.96
CA MET A 56 0.19 -0.39 -5.02
C MET A 56 0.96 0.90 -4.72
N VAL A 57 0.38 2.02 -5.13
CA VAL A 57 0.96 3.36 -5.02
C VAL A 57 0.20 4.13 -3.95
N ALA A 58 0.82 4.34 -2.79
CA ALA A 58 0.37 5.37 -1.85
C ALA A 58 1.30 6.57 -2.03
N ARG A 59 0.89 7.58 -2.80
CA ARG A 59 1.61 8.86 -2.84
C ARG A 59 1.11 9.73 -1.68
N GLY A 60 1.95 9.85 -0.67
CA GLY A 60 1.74 10.72 0.49
C GLY A 60 1.16 9.94 1.67
N ALA A 61 1.90 9.98 2.80
CA ALA A 61 1.57 9.44 4.12
C ALA A 61 0.89 8.06 4.08
N ALA A 62 1.69 7.02 4.27
CA ALA A 62 1.26 5.65 4.51
C ALA A 62 -0.08 5.59 5.28
N ASP A 63 -1.19 5.32 4.57
CA ASP A 63 -2.50 5.27 5.19
C ASP A 63 -2.47 4.14 6.23
N VAL A 64 -2.76 4.48 7.49
CA VAL A 64 -2.70 3.56 8.63
C VAL A 64 -3.47 2.28 8.30
N ARG A 65 -4.63 2.43 7.66
CA ARG A 65 -5.50 1.31 7.29
C ARG A 65 -4.87 0.40 6.26
N TYR A 66 -4.07 0.94 5.35
CA TYR A 66 -3.39 0.16 4.34
C TYR A 66 -2.26 -0.67 4.97
N ILE A 67 -1.41 -0.06 5.79
CA ILE A 67 -0.34 -0.81 6.48
C ILE A 67 -0.95 -1.84 7.44
N GLU A 68 -2.06 -1.50 8.12
CA GLU A 68 -2.79 -2.41 9.00
C GLU A 68 -3.33 -3.63 8.23
N ALA A 69 -3.99 -3.42 7.09
CA ALA A 69 -4.46 -4.52 6.23
C ALA A 69 -3.30 -5.40 5.75
N LEU A 70 -2.20 -4.79 5.30
CA LEU A 70 -1.00 -5.51 4.87
C LEU A 70 -0.37 -6.29 6.03
N SER A 71 -0.43 -5.75 7.24
CA SER A 71 0.08 -6.41 8.45
C SER A 71 -0.73 -7.63 8.82
N LEU A 72 -2.06 -7.53 8.74
CA LEU A 72 -2.95 -8.66 8.98
C LEU A 72 -2.75 -9.76 7.94
N ASP A 73 -2.62 -9.40 6.65
CA ASP A 73 -2.31 -10.35 5.59
C ASP A 73 -0.98 -11.07 5.85
N ALA A 74 0.05 -10.34 6.27
CA ALA A 74 1.36 -10.91 6.61
C ALA A 74 1.27 -11.87 7.81
N VAL A 75 0.60 -11.45 8.88
CA VAL A 75 0.47 -12.26 10.11
C VAL A 75 -0.33 -13.52 9.85
N TYR A 76 -1.44 -13.42 9.10
CA TYR A 76 -2.23 -14.60 8.75
C TYR A 76 -1.46 -15.54 7.81
N ALA A 77 -0.76 -15.00 6.82
CA ALA A 77 0.07 -15.81 5.93
C ALA A 77 1.14 -16.58 6.70
N MET A 78 1.80 -15.94 7.68
CA MET A 78 2.90 -16.53 8.44
C MET A 78 2.44 -17.48 9.55
N TYR A 79 1.38 -17.14 10.30
CA TYR A 79 1.02 -17.83 11.55
C TYR A 79 -0.31 -18.58 11.52
N THR A 80 -1.13 -18.42 10.49
CA THR A 80 -2.33 -19.23 10.28
C THR A 80 -2.09 -20.23 9.16
N VAL A 81 -1.38 -21.31 9.49
CA VAL A 81 -0.83 -22.25 8.51
C VAL A 81 -1.22 -23.68 8.87
N SER A 82 -1.53 -24.45 7.83
CA SER A 82 -1.79 -25.90 7.89
C SER A 82 -1.04 -26.57 6.73
N PRO A 83 -0.83 -27.89 6.74
CA PRO A 83 -0.18 -28.59 5.63
C PRO A 83 -0.83 -28.32 4.26
N ALA A 84 -2.13 -28.01 4.23
CA ALA A 84 -2.86 -27.70 3.01
C ALA A 84 -2.69 -26.24 2.51
N THR A 85 -2.34 -25.30 3.40
CA THR A 85 -2.32 -23.85 3.10
C THR A 85 -0.92 -23.25 2.97
N ILE A 86 0.14 -24.04 3.19
CA ILE A 86 1.55 -23.59 3.13
C ILE A 86 1.89 -22.85 1.82
N ARG A 87 1.44 -23.37 0.67
CA ARG A 87 1.73 -22.72 -0.61
C ARG A 87 1.14 -21.33 -0.70
N TYR A 88 -0.11 -21.18 -0.24
CA TYR A 88 -0.79 -19.90 -0.26
C TYR A 88 -0.10 -18.88 0.65
N GLY A 89 0.30 -19.27 1.86
CA GLY A 89 1.04 -18.38 2.76
C GLY A 89 2.36 -17.91 2.15
N ARG A 90 3.10 -18.83 1.51
CA ARG A 90 4.35 -18.50 0.80
C ARG A 90 4.14 -17.46 -0.30
N ASP A 91 3.13 -17.65 -1.15
CA ASP A 91 2.81 -16.73 -2.26
C ASP A 91 2.42 -15.34 -1.75
N VAL A 92 1.73 -15.26 -0.60
CA VAL A 92 1.39 -13.99 0.05
C VAL A 92 2.64 -13.29 0.58
N ILE A 93 3.50 -14.00 1.33
CA ILE A 93 4.75 -13.43 1.86
C ILE A 93 5.63 -12.96 0.71
N GLU A 94 5.79 -13.76 -0.35
CA GLU A 94 6.57 -13.39 -1.53
C GLU A 94 6.09 -12.06 -2.14
N ARG A 95 4.78 -11.90 -2.28
CA ARG A 95 4.16 -10.74 -2.90
C ARG A 95 4.29 -9.46 -2.09
N ILE A 96 4.18 -9.54 -0.77
CA ILE A 96 4.20 -8.36 0.11
C ILE A 96 5.61 -7.98 0.57
N SER A 97 6.57 -8.89 0.42
CA SER A 97 7.96 -8.68 0.85
C SER A 97 8.72 -7.72 -0.05
N ALA A 98 9.53 -6.87 0.57
CA ALA A 98 10.51 -6.03 -0.11
C ALA A 98 11.51 -6.90 -0.87
N ALA A 99 11.97 -6.42 -2.03
CA ALA A 99 12.83 -7.23 -2.91
C ALA A 99 14.13 -7.67 -2.21
N GLU A 100 14.73 -6.79 -1.41
CA GLU A 100 15.99 -7.04 -0.69
C GLU A 100 15.84 -8.07 0.44
N ASP A 101 14.73 -8.03 1.18
CA ASP A 101 14.51 -8.87 2.36
C ASP A 101 13.70 -10.16 2.07
N ARG A 102 13.17 -10.29 0.85
CA ARG A 102 12.28 -11.39 0.45
C ARG A 102 12.86 -12.76 0.72
N ALA A 103 14.12 -13.00 0.35
CA ALA A 103 14.75 -14.30 0.54
C ALA A 103 14.74 -14.70 2.02
N ARG A 104 15.16 -13.80 2.91
CA ARG A 104 15.15 -14.02 4.36
C ARG A 104 13.75 -14.32 4.92
N LEU A 105 12.74 -13.60 4.45
CA LEU A 105 11.35 -13.80 4.88
C LEU A 105 10.78 -15.14 4.39
N LEU A 106 11.14 -15.55 3.17
CA LEU A 106 10.74 -16.84 2.61
C LEU A 106 11.48 -18.00 3.28
N ASP A 107 12.76 -17.87 3.59
CA ASP A 107 13.51 -18.90 4.33
C ASP A 107 12.89 -19.11 5.73
N ALA A 108 12.60 -18.02 6.45
CA ALA A 108 11.91 -18.10 7.74
C ALA A 108 10.51 -18.71 7.62
N TYR A 109 9.79 -18.45 6.52
CA TYR A 109 8.51 -19.09 6.26
C TYR A 109 8.65 -20.58 5.99
N ASP A 110 9.62 -20.97 5.16
CA ASP A 110 9.86 -22.35 4.76
C ASP A 110 10.29 -23.20 5.99
N ASP A 111 11.07 -22.65 6.92
CA ASP A 111 11.40 -23.29 8.21
C ASP A 111 10.14 -23.58 9.06
N ILE A 112 9.23 -22.61 9.19
CA ILE A 112 7.96 -22.77 9.91
C ILE A 112 7.08 -23.80 9.20
N ALA A 113 7.00 -23.73 7.88
CA ALA A 113 6.21 -24.62 7.06
C ALA A 113 6.69 -26.07 7.19
N ASP A 114 8.00 -26.30 7.26
CA ASP A 114 8.56 -27.64 7.41
C ASP A 114 8.32 -28.21 8.82
N ASP A 115 8.39 -27.41 9.90
CA ASP A 115 7.96 -27.85 11.23
C ASP A 115 6.48 -28.27 11.25
N ILE A 116 5.62 -27.46 10.62
CA ILE A 116 4.18 -27.73 10.51
C ILE A 116 3.91 -29.04 9.77
N LYS A 117 4.61 -29.29 8.64
CA LYS A 117 4.49 -30.54 7.88
C LYS A 117 4.98 -31.74 8.67
N LEU A 118 6.15 -31.64 9.29
CA LEU A 118 6.80 -32.73 10.02
C LEU A 118 5.94 -33.17 11.22
N ARG A 119 5.40 -32.21 11.96
CA ARG A 119 4.61 -32.46 13.17
C ARG A 119 3.12 -32.67 12.89
N ARG A 120 2.68 -32.47 11.63
CA ARG A 120 1.28 -32.53 11.21
C ARG A 120 0.36 -31.67 12.06
N ILE A 121 0.85 -30.51 12.48
CA ILE A 121 0.09 -29.55 13.27
C ILE A 121 -0.57 -28.52 12.35
N SER A 122 -1.49 -27.75 12.89
CA SER A 122 -2.03 -26.54 12.24
C SER A 122 -2.04 -25.41 13.26
N THR A 123 -1.72 -24.20 12.82
CA THR A 123 -1.70 -23.03 13.68
C THR A 123 -2.78 -22.04 13.25
N VAL A 124 -3.35 -21.33 14.22
CA VAL A 124 -4.32 -20.27 13.98
C VAL A 124 -3.95 -19.08 14.86
N PHE A 125 -3.67 -17.95 14.23
CA PHE A 125 -3.44 -16.69 14.94
C PHE A 125 -4.73 -15.87 15.00
N ARG A 126 -5.09 -15.41 16.20
CA ARG A 126 -6.25 -14.54 16.45
C ARG A 126 -5.77 -13.18 16.97
N PRO A 127 -5.80 -12.12 16.15
CA PRO A 127 -5.38 -10.80 16.60
C PRO A 127 -6.37 -10.24 17.64
N GLU A 128 -5.84 -9.60 18.67
CA GLU A 128 -6.59 -8.95 19.76
C GLU A 128 -6.38 -7.43 19.76
N LYS A 129 -5.14 -7.00 19.49
CA LYS A 129 -4.75 -5.59 19.52
C LYS A 129 -3.71 -5.30 18.45
N ILE A 130 -3.79 -4.12 17.85
CA ILE A 130 -2.84 -3.62 16.87
C ILE A 130 -2.33 -2.26 17.33
N GLU A 131 -1.01 -2.12 17.40
CA GLU A 131 -0.33 -0.87 17.75
C GLU A 131 0.42 -0.31 16.55
N HIS A 132 0.22 0.97 16.27
CA HIS A 132 0.78 1.65 15.11
C HIS A 132 1.92 2.58 15.51
N ASN A 133 3.10 2.38 14.92
CA ASN A 133 4.23 3.30 15.00
C ASN A 133 4.58 3.78 13.58
N LEU A 134 3.75 4.70 13.08
CA LEU A 134 3.87 5.25 11.72
C LEU A 134 5.20 5.98 11.45
N PRO A 135 5.79 6.74 12.39
CA PRO A 135 7.10 7.37 12.17
C PRO A 135 8.23 6.38 11.84
N ARG A 136 8.11 5.13 12.28
CA ARG A 136 9.07 4.06 12.01
C ARG A 136 8.56 3.01 11.01
N LEU A 137 7.36 3.20 10.46
CA LEU A 137 6.66 2.21 9.63
C LEU A 137 6.65 0.82 10.29
N GLN A 138 6.35 0.81 11.59
CA GLN A 138 6.28 -0.40 12.40
C GLN A 138 4.85 -0.63 12.88
N ILE A 139 4.39 -1.86 12.77
CA ILE A 139 3.11 -2.30 13.33
C ILE A 139 3.38 -3.47 14.25
N VAL A 140 2.78 -3.43 15.43
CA VAL A 140 2.84 -4.54 16.38
C VAL A 140 1.46 -5.14 16.50
N VAL A 141 1.35 -6.42 16.18
CA VAL A 141 0.11 -7.20 16.29
C VAL A 141 0.23 -8.13 17.48
N GLU A 142 -0.66 -7.95 18.45
CA GLU A 142 -0.79 -8.81 19.62
C GLU A 142 -2.00 -9.72 19.45
N GLY A 143 -1.84 -10.98 19.82
CA GLY A 143 -2.93 -11.94 19.70
C GLY A 143 -2.58 -13.31 20.26
N MET A 144 -3.49 -14.25 20.03
CA MET A 144 -3.39 -15.61 20.51
C MET A 144 -3.03 -16.56 19.36
N LEU A 145 -1.92 -17.29 19.51
CA LEU A 145 -1.52 -18.36 18.60
C LEU A 145 -1.94 -19.71 19.19
N SER A 146 -2.96 -20.33 18.62
CA SER A 146 -3.36 -21.70 18.95
C SER A 146 -2.70 -22.67 17.98
N THR A 147 -2.21 -23.79 18.51
CA THR A 147 -1.70 -24.93 17.76
C THR A 147 -2.63 -26.11 17.96
N TYR A 148 -3.03 -26.73 16.87
CA TYR A 148 -3.91 -27.89 16.81
C TYR A 148 -3.16 -29.08 16.26
N LEU A 149 -3.42 -30.25 16.84
CA LEU A 149 -3.10 -31.54 16.25
C LEU A 149 -4.44 -32.20 15.92
N ASP A 150 -4.70 -32.39 14.63
CA ASP A 150 -6.02 -32.74 14.10
C ASP A 150 -7.12 -31.78 14.59
N THR A 151 -7.95 -32.23 15.54
CA THR A 151 -9.07 -31.45 16.11
C THR A 151 -8.82 -30.98 17.55
N THR A 152 -7.67 -31.32 18.14
CA THR A 152 -7.38 -31.04 19.54
C THR A 152 -6.40 -29.88 19.66
N GLU A 153 -6.75 -28.86 20.45
CA GLU A 153 -5.81 -27.79 20.78
C GLU A 153 -4.73 -28.33 21.73
N VAL A 154 -3.48 -28.29 21.27
CA VAL A 154 -2.32 -28.81 22.03
C VAL A 154 -1.52 -27.69 22.70
N SER A 155 -1.64 -26.46 22.21
CA SER A 155 -0.98 -25.30 22.80
C SER A 155 -1.71 -24.03 22.41
N ALA A 156 -1.73 -23.07 23.32
CA ALA A 156 -2.25 -21.74 23.08
C ALA A 156 -1.33 -20.76 23.79
N GLN A 157 -0.72 -19.84 23.04
CA GLN A 157 0.22 -18.86 23.58
C GLN A 157 -0.08 -17.47 23.05
N ARG A 158 -0.05 -16.48 23.94
CA ARG A 158 -0.11 -15.07 23.52
C ARG A 158 1.21 -14.69 22.87
N ARG A 159 1.15 -14.10 21.69
CA ARG A 159 2.30 -13.68 20.90
C ARG A 159 2.16 -12.21 20.50
N ARG A 160 3.28 -11.51 20.51
CA ARG A 160 3.41 -10.14 20.02
C ARG A 160 4.33 -10.17 18.82
N ILE A 161 3.83 -9.75 17.66
CA ILE A 161 4.55 -9.83 16.39
C ILE A 161 4.80 -8.42 15.91
N MET A 162 6.06 -8.04 15.77
CA MET A 162 6.44 -6.76 15.19
C MET A 162 6.74 -6.92 13.71
N LEU A 163 6.04 -6.14 12.89
CA LEU A 163 6.26 -6.00 11.47
C LEU A 163 6.94 -4.67 11.20
N THR A 164 8.02 -4.71 10.43
CA THR A 164 8.72 -3.52 9.94
C THR A 164 8.55 -3.42 8.44
N PHE A 165 8.09 -2.27 7.99
CA PHE A 165 7.88 -1.96 6.59
C PHE A 165 8.91 -0.94 6.11
N ILE A 166 9.21 -1.00 4.81
CA ILE A 166 10.02 -0.01 4.12
C ILE A 166 9.27 0.54 2.91
N GLU A 167 9.60 1.76 2.53
CA GLU A 167 9.13 2.37 1.29
C GLU A 167 10.02 1.89 0.14
N GLU A 168 9.44 1.14 -0.80
CA GLU A 168 10.10 0.70 -2.02
C GLU A 168 9.43 1.38 -3.22
N GLY A 169 10.10 2.40 -3.76
CA GLY A 169 9.56 3.26 -4.82
C GLY A 169 8.37 4.08 -4.34
N SER A 170 7.16 3.67 -4.72
CA SER A 170 5.91 4.28 -4.28
C SER A 170 5.00 3.32 -3.49
N SER A 171 5.54 2.16 -3.11
CA SER A 171 4.83 1.10 -2.40
C SER A 171 5.43 0.88 -1.02
N ILE A 172 4.61 0.40 -0.08
CA ILE A 172 5.08 -0.03 1.24
C ILE A 172 5.17 -1.55 1.21
N ARG A 173 6.31 -2.09 1.63
CA ARG A 173 6.59 -3.53 1.60
C ARG A 173 7.15 -4.02 2.91
N LEU A 174 6.89 -5.29 3.20
CA LEU A 174 7.35 -5.96 4.41
C LEU A 174 8.86 -6.21 4.31
N SER A 175 9.62 -5.66 5.24
CA SER A 175 11.06 -5.90 5.34
C SER A 175 11.38 -6.96 6.40
N ARG A 176 10.68 -6.90 7.53
CA ARG A 176 10.98 -7.78 8.66
C ARG A 176 9.75 -8.14 9.47
N MET A 177 9.76 -9.36 10.00
CA MET A 177 8.81 -9.86 10.98
C MET A 177 9.57 -10.49 12.15
N GLU A 178 9.29 -10.04 13.37
CA GLU A 178 9.97 -10.48 14.59
C GLU A 178 8.93 -10.86 15.66
N LEU A 179 9.12 -12.01 16.31
CA LEU A 179 8.38 -12.37 17.50
C LEU A 179 8.98 -11.65 18.71
N GLN A 180 8.18 -10.83 19.37
CA GLN A 180 8.52 -10.21 20.65
C GLN A 180 8.01 -11.05 21.81
N GLU A 181 8.78 -11.10 22.88
CA GLU A 181 8.32 -11.65 24.15
C GLU A 181 7.23 -10.76 24.73
N VAL A 182 6.12 -11.37 25.16
CA VAL A 182 5.06 -10.66 25.87
C VAL A 182 5.57 -10.45 27.31
N PRO A 183 5.70 -9.20 27.80
CA PRO A 183 6.03 -8.98 29.19
C PRO A 183 4.96 -9.62 30.08
N LYS A 184 5.41 -10.42 31.05
CA LYS A 184 4.55 -11.13 32.02
C LYS A 184 3.75 -10.17 32.88
#